data_AF-A0A4Q5TQ30-F1
#
_entry.id   AF-A0A4Q5TQ30-F1
#
_cell.length_a   1.000
_cell.length_b   1.000
_cell.length_c   1.000
_cell.angle_alpha   90.00
_cell.angle_beta   90.00
_cell.angle_gamma   90.00
#
_symmetry.space_group_name_H-M   'P 1'
#
loop_
_entity.id
_entity.type
_entity.pdbx_description
1 polymer ?
#
loop_
_entity_poly.entity_id
_entity_poly.type
_entity_poly.pdbx_seq_one_letter_code
_entity_poly.pdbx_strand_id
1 'polypeptide(L)'
;DVLANPNADKTDVELEHNESLKMEIDRSLKTLTDRQKEVICYFFGIGVDHPMSLEDIGEKFNLTRERVRQIKDKAITKLRATNRTQQLRVYLG
;
A
#
# COMPACT_ATOMS: atom_id res chain seq x y z
N ASP A 1 19.59 -21.46 -36.20
CA ASP A 1 19.83 -21.43 -34.76
C ASP A 1 18.93 -20.35 -34.17
N VAL A 2 17.87 -20.73 -33.46
CA VAL A 2 16.88 -19.79 -32.90
C VAL A 2 17.20 -19.64 -31.42
N LEU A 3 17.84 -18.54 -31.06
CA LEU A 3 18.13 -18.18 -29.66
C LEU A 3 16.80 -17.88 -28.95
N ALA A 4 16.27 -18.86 -28.22
CA ALA A 4 15.20 -18.63 -27.25
C ALA A 4 15.78 -17.81 -26.09
N ASN A 5 15.37 -16.54 -25.99
CA ASN A 5 15.71 -15.66 -24.88
C ASN A 5 14.84 -16.04 -23.67
N PRO A 6 15.40 -16.59 -22.58
CA PRO A 6 14.63 -17.13 -21.44
C PRO A 6 14.15 -16.06 -20.43
N ASN A 7 14.22 -14.78 -20.79
CA ASN A 7 13.85 -13.67 -19.91
C ASN A 7 12.44 -13.09 -20.16
N ALA A 8 11.68 -13.61 -21.13
CA ALA A 8 10.34 -13.12 -21.42
C ALA A 8 9.28 -13.57 -20.39
N ASP A 9 9.44 -14.73 -19.75
CA ASP A 9 8.45 -15.26 -18.79
C ASP A 9 8.54 -14.64 -17.39
N LYS A 10 9.61 -13.89 -17.07
CA LYS A 10 9.76 -13.25 -15.76
C LYS A 10 9.05 -11.91 -15.65
N THR A 11 8.82 -11.25 -16.78
CA THR A 11 8.26 -9.89 -16.79
C THR A 11 6.77 -9.89 -16.50
N ASP A 12 6.02 -10.88 -17.01
CA ASP A 12 4.58 -10.97 -16.75
C ASP A 12 4.27 -11.27 -15.28
N VAL A 13 5.04 -12.15 -14.62
CA VAL A 13 4.81 -12.49 -13.21
C VAL A 13 5.15 -11.32 -12.27
N GLU A 14 6.23 -10.58 -12.55
CA GLU A 14 6.59 -9.37 -11.79
C GLU A 14 5.59 -8.22 -12.01
N LEU A 15 5.11 -8.04 -13.24
CA LEU A 15 4.11 -7.03 -13.57
C LEU A 15 2.73 -7.38 -12.98
N GLU A 16 2.28 -8.63 -13.07
CA GLU A 16 1.03 -9.11 -12.45
C GLU A 16 1.07 -9.00 -10.92
N HIS A 17 2.21 -9.30 -10.29
CA HIS A 17 2.37 -9.09 -8.84
C HIS A 17 2.27 -7.62 -8.47
N ASN A 18 2.88 -6.72 -9.24
CA ASN A 18 2.85 -5.29 -8.94
C ASN A 18 1.45 -4.69 -9.15
N GLU A 19 0.73 -5.11 -10.18
CA GLU A 19 -0.64 -4.66 -10.43
C GLU A 19 -1.63 -5.20 -9.40
N SER A 20 -1.52 -6.49 -9.05
CA SER A 20 -2.33 -7.12 -8.01
C SER A 20 -2.11 -6.47 -6.65
N LEU A 21 -0.85 -6.21 -6.28
CA LEU A 21 -0.50 -5.50 -5.04
C LEU A 21 -1.06 -4.07 -5.05
N LYS A 22 -0.94 -3.34 -6.16
CA LYS A 22 -1.49 -1.98 -6.28
C LYS A 22 -3.01 -1.97 -6.15
N MET A 23 -3.71 -2.94 -6.73
CA MET A 23 -5.15 -3.11 -6.58
C MET A 23 -5.56 -3.46 -5.15
N GLU A 24 -4.83 -4.37 -4.51
CA GLU A 24 -5.10 -4.76 -3.13
C GLU A 24 -4.86 -3.58 -2.18
N ILE A 25 -3.81 -2.80 -2.41
CA ILE A 25 -3.55 -1.56 -1.67
C ILE A 25 -4.63 -0.52 -1.95
N ASP A 26 -5.08 -0.29 -3.18
CA ASP A 26 -6.17 0.66 -3.45
C ASP A 26 -7.50 0.26 -2.77
N ARG A 27 -7.85 -1.04 -2.85
CA ARG A 27 -9.03 -1.59 -2.15
C ARG A 27 -8.90 -1.39 -0.64
N SER A 28 -7.73 -1.68 -0.12
CA SER A 28 -7.37 -1.50 1.29
C SER A 28 -7.48 -0.03 1.71
N LEU A 29 -6.96 0.90 0.89
CA LEU A 29 -7.01 2.34 1.11
C LEU A 29 -8.44 2.90 1.08
N LYS A 30 -9.34 2.33 0.28
CA LYS A 30 -10.78 2.69 0.27
C LYS A 30 -11.49 2.41 1.59
N THR A 31 -10.94 1.55 2.46
CA THR A 31 -11.55 1.22 3.76
C THR A 31 -11.13 2.18 4.88
N LEU A 32 -10.10 2.99 4.61
CA LEU A 32 -9.55 4.00 5.50
C LEU A 32 -10.29 5.33 5.32
N THR A 33 -10.23 6.20 6.32
CA THR A 33 -10.72 7.58 6.16
C THR A 33 -9.77 8.38 5.28
N ASP A 34 -10.23 9.48 4.67
CA ASP A 34 -9.40 10.30 3.77
C ASP A 34 -8.07 10.70 4.42
N ARG A 35 -8.10 11.14 5.69
CA ARG A 35 -6.87 11.47 6.46
C ARG A 35 -5.94 10.27 6.65
N GLN A 36 -6.48 9.07 6.89
CA GLN A 36 -5.66 7.86 7.05
C GLN A 36 -5.05 7.43 5.72
N LYS A 37 -5.85 7.50 4.65
CA LYS A 37 -5.42 7.22 3.28
C LYS A 37 -4.31 8.17 2.86
N GLU A 38 -4.48 9.47 3.06
CA GLU A 38 -3.45 10.47 2.72
C GLU A 38 -2.14 10.23 3.48
N VAL A 39 -2.20 10.01 4.80
CA VAL A 39 -0.98 9.73 5.59
C VAL A 39 -0.26 8.47 5.09
N ILE A 40 -0.98 7.40 4.77
CA ILE A 40 -0.37 6.18 4.20
C ILE A 40 0.13 6.43 2.77
N CYS A 41 -0.61 7.13 1.92
CA CYS A 41 -0.20 7.49 0.56
C CYS A 41 1.10 8.30 0.57
N TYR A 42 1.19 9.34 1.39
CA TYR A 42 2.42 10.13 1.53
C TYR A 42 3.56 9.30 2.08
N PHE A 43 3.33 8.46 3.11
CA PHE A 43 4.40 7.67 3.71
C PHE A 43 4.98 6.60 2.77
N PHE A 44 4.13 5.94 1.98
CA PHE A 44 4.56 4.88 1.06
C PHE A 44 4.82 5.38 -0.38
N GLY A 45 4.59 6.66 -0.68
CA GLY A 45 4.73 7.19 -2.02
C GLY A 45 3.63 6.75 -2.99
N ILE A 46 2.45 6.37 -2.49
CA ILE A 46 1.37 5.78 -3.31
C ILE A 46 0.50 6.90 -3.86
N GLY A 47 0.62 7.16 -5.17
CA GLY A 47 -0.12 8.22 -5.86
C GLY A 47 0.50 9.62 -5.72
N VAL A 48 1.75 9.69 -5.24
CA VAL A 48 2.56 10.91 -5.14
C VAL A 48 3.95 10.64 -5.72
N ASP A 49 4.60 11.67 -6.25
CA ASP A 49 5.91 11.55 -6.90
C ASP A 49 7.00 10.99 -5.97
N HIS A 50 6.95 11.30 -4.67
CA HIS A 50 7.95 10.87 -3.69
C HIS A 50 7.32 10.52 -2.33
N PRO A 51 7.82 9.48 -1.65
CA PRO A 51 7.45 9.20 -0.27
C PRO A 51 7.95 10.32 0.66
N MET A 52 7.13 10.70 1.62
CA MET A 52 7.41 11.72 2.63
C MET A 52 7.75 11.08 3.98
N SER A 53 8.60 11.75 4.76
CA SER A 53 8.88 11.32 6.12
C SER A 53 7.71 11.61 7.06
N LEU A 54 7.70 10.98 8.24
CA LEU A 54 6.69 11.28 9.27
C LEU A 54 6.76 12.73 9.77
N GLU A 55 7.92 13.37 9.64
CA GLU A 55 8.11 14.78 10.00
C GLU A 55 7.49 15.68 8.94
N ASP A 56 7.77 15.45 7.65
CA ASP A 56 7.17 16.20 6.54
C ASP A 56 5.63 16.09 6.53
N ILE A 57 5.12 14.88 6.76
CA ILE A 57 3.69 14.63 6.88
C ILE A 57 3.15 15.35 8.14
N GLY A 58 3.89 15.35 9.24
CA GLY A 58 3.54 16.09 10.44
C GLY A 58 3.39 17.58 10.18
N GLU A 59 4.38 18.19 9.54
CA GLU A 59 4.36 19.61 9.16
C GLU A 59 3.19 19.92 8.22
N LYS A 60 2.97 19.07 7.20
CA LYS A 60 1.89 19.25 6.23
C LYS A 60 0.49 19.21 6.87
N PHE A 61 0.28 18.31 7.82
CA PHE A 61 -1.00 18.15 8.50
C PHE A 61 -1.13 19.00 9.78
N ASN A 62 -0.12 19.81 10.13
CA ASN A 62 0.00 20.50 11.42
C ASN A 62 -0.21 19.53 12.60
N LEU A 63 0.39 18.34 12.50
CA LEU A 63 0.35 17.27 13.49
C LEU A 63 1.75 16.97 13.99
N THR A 64 1.84 16.52 15.25
CA THR A 64 3.11 16.00 15.76
C THR A 64 3.47 14.70 15.04
N ARG A 65 4.77 14.44 14.90
CA ARG A 65 5.30 13.16 14.37
C ARG A 65 4.65 11.93 15.02
N GLU A 66 4.46 11.99 16.34
CA GLU A 66 3.82 10.91 17.09
C GLU A 66 2.34 10.74 16.71
N ARG A 67 1.63 11.84 16.42
CA ARG A 67 0.24 11.75 15.97
C ARG A 67 0.13 11.14 14.57
N VAL A 68 1.05 11.47 13.67
CA VAL A 68 1.13 10.82 12.35
C VAL A 68 1.42 9.33 12.49
N ARG A 69 2.35 8.95 13.39
CA ARG A 69 2.64 7.54 13.71
C ARG A 69 1.39 6.81 14.19
N GLN A 70 0.63 7.40 15.11
CA GLN A 70 -0.63 6.81 15.61
C GLN A 70 -1.67 6.64 14.48
N ILE A 71 -1.80 7.61 13.59
CA ILE A 71 -2.71 7.53 12.43
C ILE A 71 -2.29 6.39 11.51
N LYS A 72 -0.99 6.29 11.21
CA LYS A 72 -0.41 5.20 10.42
C LYS A 72 -0.68 3.84 11.04
N ASP A 73 -0.36 3.66 12.32
CA ASP A 73 -0.53 2.38 13.00
C ASP A 73 -2.01 1.98 13.05
N LYS A 74 -2.91 2.93 13.35
CA LYS A 74 -4.36 2.71 13.33
C LYS A 74 -4.87 2.33 11.93
N ALA A 75 -4.32 2.93 10.89
CA ALA A 75 -4.64 2.62 9.51
C ALA A 75 -4.14 1.21 9.11
N ILE A 76 -2.92 0.82 9.49
CA ILE A 76 -2.38 -0.53 9.28
C ILE A 76 -3.22 -1.59 10.02
N THR A 77 -3.59 -1.34 11.27
CA THR A 77 -4.46 -2.25 12.03
C THR A 77 -5.80 -2.43 11.34
N LYS A 78 -6.40 -1.34 10.84
CA LYS A 78 -7.67 -1.39 10.11
C LYS A 78 -7.53 -2.15 8.79
N LEU A 79 -6.42 -1.94 8.06
CA LEU A 79 -6.08 -2.69 6.85
C LEU A 79 -6.04 -4.20 7.09
N ARG A 80 -5.31 -4.61 8.13
CA ARG A 80 -5.18 -6.02 8.51
C ARG A 80 -6.53 -6.62 8.93
N ALA A 81 -7.38 -5.84 9.60
CA ALA A 81 -8.71 -6.29 9.99
C ALA A 81 -9.63 -6.47 8.78
N THR A 82 -9.59 -5.55 7.80
CA THR A 82 -10.45 -5.59 6.62
C THR A 82 -9.98 -6.61 5.57
N ASN A 83 -8.68 -6.77 5.34
CA ASN A 83 -8.15 -7.85 4.48
C ASN A 83 -8.37 -9.25 5.07
N ARG A 84 -8.42 -9.38 6.40
CA ARG A 84 -8.86 -10.63 7.05
C ARG A 84 -10.30 -10.99 6.75
N THR A 85 -11.17 -10.03 6.45
CA THR A 85 -12.61 -10.28 6.30
C THR A 85 -13.06 -10.47 4.86
N GLN A 86 -12.33 -9.98 3.85
CA GLN A 86 -12.85 -10.03 2.47
C GLN A 86 -12.49 -11.29 1.67
N GLN A 87 -11.32 -11.94 1.80
CA GLN A 87 -10.95 -13.02 0.86
C GLN A 87 -10.12 -14.20 1.43
N LEU A 88 -9.73 -14.20 2.72
CA LEU A 88 -8.74 -15.16 3.25
C LEU A 88 -9.29 -16.30 4.13
N ARG A 89 -10.55 -16.71 3.95
CA ARG A 89 -11.01 -18.04 4.40
C ARG A 89 -10.90 -19.12 3.32
N VAL A 90 -10.84 -18.73 2.05
CA VAL A 90 -10.84 -19.67 0.91
C VAL A 90 -9.42 -19.98 0.43
N TYR A 91 -8.46 -19.07 0.65
CA TYR A 91 -7.07 -19.24 0.22
C TYR A 91 -6.08 -19.64 1.33
N LEU A 92 -6.56 -19.80 2.58
CA LEU A 92 -5.78 -20.31 3.72
C LEU A 92 -6.42 -21.58 4.32
N GLY A 93 -7.19 -22.31 3.51
CA GLY A 93 -7.52 -23.71 3.74
C GLY A 93 -6.50 -24.59 3.04
#